data_AF-A0A382ZP80-F1
#
_entry.id   AF-A0A382ZP80-F1
#
_cell.length_a   1.000
_cell.length_b   1.000
_cell.length_c   1.000
_cell.angle_alpha   90.00
_cell.angle_beta   90.00
_cell.angle_gamma   90.00
#
_symmetry.space_group_name_H-M   'P 1'
#
loop_
_entity.id
_entity.type
_entity.pdbx_description
1 polymer ?
#
loop_
_entity_poly.entity_id
_entity_poly.type
_entity_poly.pdbx_seq_one_letter_code
_entity_poly.pdbx_strand_id
1 'polypeptide(L)'
;MNVDWHETLYRNSFFIGIDQSRDTRKAWAMKHFLMALYCFCTLGIQAAENGGTWKLARPLAAPEAHQAAAAEGKFVYAITSRSVAKYDRKSGKRVATSEGAAKHLNSGFFWKGELLCAHSNYPFKPERSEIKVLDTDSMKLTTF
;
A
#
# COMPACT_ATOMS: atom_id res chain seq x y z
N MET A 1 73.63 -19.06 -56.64
CA MET A 1 73.28 -19.61 -55.32
C MET A 1 74.55 -19.52 -54.47
N ASN A 2 74.61 -18.97 -53.27
CA ASN A 2 73.63 -18.35 -52.39
C ASN A 2 74.44 -17.46 -51.41
N VAL A 3 73.82 -16.34 -51.00
CA VAL A 3 74.25 -15.32 -50.03
C VAL A 3 74.71 -15.92 -48.69
N ASP A 4 75.80 -15.47 -48.05
CA ASP A 4 76.21 -14.15 -47.50
C ASP A 4 75.76 -13.97 -46.04
N TRP A 5 76.74 -13.69 -45.19
CA TRP A 5 76.64 -13.43 -43.75
C TRP A 5 77.07 -12.00 -43.51
N HIS A 6 76.28 -11.19 -42.80
CA HIS A 6 76.82 -10.20 -41.86
C HIS A 6 75.76 -9.60 -40.92
N GLU A 7 76.24 -9.34 -39.71
CA GLU A 7 75.52 -8.76 -38.58
C GLU A 7 75.47 -7.22 -38.55
N THR A 8 74.57 -6.74 -37.68
CA THR A 8 74.62 -5.52 -36.83
C THR A 8 74.35 -4.14 -37.44
N LEU A 9 73.47 -3.37 -36.78
CA LEU A 9 73.78 -2.10 -36.08
C LEU A 9 72.53 -1.44 -35.42
N TYR A 10 72.70 -1.06 -34.14
CA TYR A 10 72.07 -0.01 -33.30
C TYR A 10 70.85 0.83 -33.77
N ARG A 11 69.88 1.04 -32.86
CA ARG A 11 69.33 2.39 -32.58
C ARG A 11 68.65 2.55 -31.20
N ASN A 12 69.16 3.53 -30.43
CA ASN A 12 68.59 4.06 -29.19
C ASN A 12 67.23 4.76 -29.42
N SER A 13 66.31 4.69 -28.46
CA SER A 13 65.11 5.54 -28.39
C SER A 13 64.81 5.94 -26.93
N PHE A 14 64.56 7.23 -26.73
CA PHE A 14 64.31 7.92 -25.45
C PHE A 14 62.80 7.89 -25.15
N PHE A 15 62.38 7.55 -23.93
CA PHE A 15 60.96 7.55 -23.52
C PHE A 15 60.63 8.72 -22.60
N ILE A 16 59.56 9.45 -22.92
CA ILE A 16 58.88 10.41 -22.02
C ILE A 16 57.79 9.62 -21.27
N GLY A 17 57.94 9.44 -19.96
CA GLY A 17 56.92 8.78 -19.13
C GLY A 17 55.78 9.74 -18.77
N ILE A 18 54.54 9.35 -19.05
CA ILE A 18 53.34 10.01 -18.54
C ILE A 18 52.97 9.35 -17.21
N ASP A 19 52.82 10.15 -16.14
CA ASP A 19 52.45 9.69 -14.80
C ASP A 19 51.02 9.10 -14.77
N GLN A 20 50.92 7.76 -14.64
CA GLN A 20 49.67 7.01 -14.56
C GLN A 20 48.98 7.07 -13.18
N SER A 21 49.60 7.69 -12.16
CA SER A 21 49.09 7.67 -10.78
C SER A 21 47.78 8.44 -10.57
N ARG A 22 47.47 9.39 -11.47
CA ARG A 22 46.31 10.28 -11.36
C ARG A 22 45.00 9.64 -11.86
N ASP A 23 45.11 8.59 -12.67
CA ASP A 23 43.97 7.90 -13.29
C ASP A 23 43.37 6.82 -12.36
N THR A 24 44.20 6.16 -11.56
CA THR A 24 43.76 5.05 -10.70
C THR A 24 42.82 5.51 -9.58
N ARG A 25 43.02 6.72 -9.03
CA ARG A 25 42.11 7.30 -8.02
C ARG A 25 40.74 7.65 -8.59
N LYS A 26 40.66 8.13 -9.83
CA LYS A 26 39.41 8.41 -10.52
C LYS A 26 38.69 7.11 -10.89
N ALA A 27 39.42 6.12 -11.39
CA ALA A 27 38.88 4.80 -11.69
C ALA A 27 38.36 4.08 -10.43
N TRP A 28 39.08 4.19 -9.31
CA TRP A 28 38.66 3.65 -8.01
C TRP A 28 37.39 4.35 -7.48
N ALA A 29 37.36 5.69 -7.51
CA ALA A 29 36.18 6.46 -7.10
C ALA A 29 34.95 6.16 -7.98
N MET A 30 35.15 6.03 -9.29
CA MET A 30 34.08 5.71 -10.23
C MET A 30 33.55 4.29 -10.04
N LYS A 31 34.42 3.31 -9.77
CA LYS A 31 34.01 1.94 -9.45
C LYS A 31 33.18 1.88 -8.17
N HIS A 32 33.58 2.60 -7.12
CA HIS A 32 32.82 2.67 -5.87
C HIS A 32 31.51 3.43 -6.01
N PHE A 33 31.49 4.50 -6.82
CA PHE A 33 30.25 5.21 -7.15
C PHE A 33 29.26 4.33 -7.90
N LEU A 34 29.71 3.56 -8.89
CA LEU A 34 28.89 2.61 -9.63
C LEU A 34 28.40 1.45 -8.74
N MET A 35 29.25 0.94 -7.84
CA MET A 35 28.85 -0.07 -6.86
C MET A 35 27.81 0.46 -5.87
N ALA A 36 27.99 1.69 -5.37
CA ALA A 36 27.02 2.34 -4.50
C ALA A 36 25.69 2.57 -5.24
N LEU A 37 25.74 3.05 -6.49
CA LEU A 37 24.56 3.24 -7.32
C LEU A 37 23.82 1.92 -7.56
N TYR A 38 24.55 0.84 -7.85
CA TYR A 38 23.99 -0.50 -8.01
C TYR A 38 23.30 -0.98 -6.72
N CYS A 39 23.95 -0.83 -5.55
CA CYS A 39 23.36 -1.17 -4.25
C CYS A 39 22.11 -0.33 -3.94
N PHE A 40 22.10 0.97 -4.27
CA PHE A 40 20.93 1.83 -4.09
C PHE A 40 19.78 1.44 -5.03
N CYS A 41 20.07 1.08 -6.29
CA CYS A 41 19.06 0.61 -7.23
C CYS A 41 18.43 -0.71 -6.80
N THR A 42 19.21 -1.68 -6.31
CA THR A 42 18.67 -2.99 -5.87
C THR A 42 17.81 -2.86 -4.61
N LEU A 43 18.24 -2.06 -3.62
CA LEU A 43 17.46 -1.80 -2.40
C LEU A 43 16.14 -1.07 -2.68
N GLY A 44 16.12 -0.13 -3.64
CA GLY A 44 14.91 0.57 -4.06
C GLY A 44 13.87 -0.34 -4.72
N ILE A 45 14.31 -1.33 -5.51
CA ILE A 45 13.43 -2.30 -6.17
C ILE A 45 12.79 -3.25 -5.16
N GLN A 46 13.56 -3.79 -4.21
CA GLN A 46 13.02 -4.69 -3.17
C GLN A 46 12.00 -4.00 -2.25
N ALA A 47 12.16 -2.70 -1.97
CA ALA A 47 11.17 -1.95 -1.20
C ALA A 47 9.83 -1.78 -1.94
N ALA A 48 9.85 -1.65 -3.28
CA ALA A 48 8.64 -1.56 -4.09
C ALA A 48 7.92 -2.92 -4.23
N GLU A 49 8.68 -4.02 -4.30
CA GLU A 49 8.13 -5.39 -4.39
C GLU A 49 7.60 -5.94 -3.05
N ASN A 50 8.08 -5.40 -1.92
CA ASN A 50 7.57 -5.74 -0.58
C ASN A 50 6.18 -5.14 -0.29
N GLY A 51 5.62 -4.36 -1.21
CA GLY A 51 4.20 -3.99 -1.17
C GLY A 51 3.35 -5.25 -1.33
N GLY A 52 2.85 -5.81 -0.22
CA GLY A 52 2.11 -7.07 -0.23
C GLY A 52 1.03 -7.12 -1.32
N THR A 53 0.96 -8.25 -2.03
CA THR A 53 -0.07 -8.44 -3.07
C THR A 53 -1.41 -8.78 -2.41
N TRP A 54 -2.41 -7.92 -2.60
CA TRP A 54 -3.78 -8.20 -2.15
C TRP A 54 -4.45 -9.15 -3.13
N LYS A 55 -4.86 -10.32 -2.64
CA LYS A 55 -5.69 -11.26 -3.40
C LYS A 55 -7.12 -11.17 -2.89
N LEU A 56 -8.08 -11.02 -3.80
CA LEU A 56 -9.50 -11.09 -3.47
C LEU A 56 -9.80 -12.48 -2.87
N ALA A 57 -10.23 -12.51 -1.61
CA ALA A 57 -10.57 -13.76 -0.94
C ALA A 57 -11.97 -14.26 -1.33
N ARG A 58 -12.99 -13.39 -1.23
CA ARG A 58 -14.34 -13.63 -1.74
C ARG A 58 -15.13 -12.32 -1.84
N PRO A 59 -16.07 -12.19 -2.79
CA PRO A 59 -17.08 -11.13 -2.75
C PRO A 59 -18.20 -11.46 -1.75
N LEU A 60 -18.90 -10.44 -1.26
CA LEU A 60 -20.16 -10.54 -0.52
C LEU A 60 -21.16 -9.58 -1.17
N ALA A 61 -22.31 -10.10 -1.60
CA ALA A 61 -23.37 -9.28 -2.18
C ALA A 61 -24.12 -8.52 -1.06
N ALA A 62 -23.64 -7.33 -0.72
CA ALA A 62 -24.27 -6.43 0.25
C ALA A 62 -24.68 -5.12 -0.45
N PRO A 63 -25.89 -5.02 -1.01
CA PRO A 63 -26.38 -3.80 -1.64
C PRO A 63 -26.52 -2.63 -0.64
N GLU A 64 -26.42 -2.87 0.66
CA GLU A 64 -26.43 -1.82 1.67
C GLU A 64 -25.06 -1.15 1.88
N ALA A 65 -23.97 -1.72 1.37
CA ALA A 65 -22.61 -1.23 1.64
C ALA A 65 -22.25 -0.01 0.77
N HIS A 66 -23.07 1.04 0.81
CA HIS A 66 -22.87 2.26 0.01
C HIS A 66 -22.03 3.31 0.72
N GLN A 67 -22.13 3.40 2.05
CA GLN A 67 -21.45 4.44 2.83
C GLN A 67 -20.25 3.87 3.57
N ALA A 68 -20.43 2.71 4.20
CA ALA A 68 -19.37 2.05 4.94
C ALA A 68 -19.63 0.55 5.11
N ALA A 69 -18.63 -0.13 5.67
CA ALA A 69 -18.76 -1.48 6.19
C ALA A 69 -17.95 -1.61 7.48
N ALA A 70 -18.42 -2.46 8.39
CA ALA A 70 -17.73 -2.85 9.62
C ALA A 70 -17.84 -4.36 9.80
N ALA A 71 -16.97 -4.96 10.62
CA ALA A 71 -17.03 -6.38 10.92
C ALA A 71 -16.60 -6.65 12.35
N GLU A 72 -17.32 -7.53 13.03
CA GLU A 72 -16.96 -8.04 14.35
C GLU A 72 -17.37 -9.51 14.48
N GLY A 73 -16.44 -10.34 14.94
CA GLY A 73 -16.64 -11.78 15.09
C GLY A 73 -17.13 -12.46 13.80
N LYS A 74 -18.32 -13.06 13.90
CA LYS A 74 -18.97 -13.84 12.82
C LYS A 74 -19.80 -12.99 11.86
N PHE A 75 -19.90 -11.68 12.08
CA PHE A 75 -20.80 -10.83 11.34
C PHE A 75 -20.06 -9.73 10.58
N VAL A 76 -20.66 -9.33 9.46
CA VAL A 76 -20.29 -8.16 8.67
C VAL A 76 -21.50 -7.24 8.63
N TYR A 77 -21.26 -5.94 8.75
CA TYR A 77 -22.29 -4.91 8.80
C TYR A 77 -22.10 -3.98 7.61
N ALA A 78 -23.10 -3.94 6.73
CA ALA A 78 -23.14 -3.07 5.57
C ALA A 78 -23.97 -1.82 5.89
N ILE A 79 -23.41 -0.63 5.68
CA ILE A 79 -23.96 0.64 6.17
C ILE A 79 -24.40 1.50 4.99
N THR A 80 -25.70 1.81 4.96
CA THR A 80 -26.35 2.78 4.05
C THR A 80 -26.56 4.09 4.79
N SER A 81 -26.97 5.15 4.08
CA SER A 81 -27.39 6.41 4.70
C SER A 81 -28.50 6.25 5.75
N ARG A 82 -29.38 5.26 5.62
CA ARG A 82 -30.61 5.12 6.44
C ARG A 82 -30.70 3.84 7.27
N SER A 83 -29.79 2.89 7.08
CA SER A 83 -29.87 1.60 7.77
C SER A 83 -28.52 0.90 7.82
N VAL A 84 -28.41 -0.08 8.72
CA VAL A 84 -27.30 -1.03 8.78
C VAL A 84 -27.85 -2.43 8.57
N ALA A 85 -27.30 -3.20 7.63
CA ALA A 85 -27.64 -4.60 7.41
C ALA A 85 -26.55 -5.50 8.00
N LYS A 86 -26.97 -6.50 8.79
CA LYS A 86 -26.09 -7.51 9.40
C LYS A 86 -26.09 -8.76 8.54
N TYR A 87 -24.90 -9.25 8.23
CA TYR A 87 -24.65 -10.43 7.41
C TYR A 87 -23.87 -11.47 8.18
N ASP A 88 -24.25 -12.73 8.06
CA ASP A 88 -23.38 -13.84 8.49
C ASP A 88 -22.14 -13.88 7.57
N ARG A 89 -20.95 -13.80 8.16
CA ARG A 89 -19.69 -13.68 7.42
C ARG A 89 -19.35 -14.95 6.65
N LYS A 90 -19.82 -16.12 7.07
CA LYS A 90 -19.50 -17.39 6.40
C LYS A 90 -20.37 -17.60 5.17
N SER A 91 -21.68 -17.51 5.35
CA SER A 91 -22.67 -17.77 4.30
C SER A 91 -22.96 -16.56 3.41
N GLY A 92 -22.68 -15.34 3.88
CA GLY A 92 -23.03 -14.11 3.19
C GLY A 92 -24.53 -13.81 3.20
N LYS A 93 -25.33 -14.52 4.00
CA LYS A 93 -26.77 -14.25 4.15
C LYS A 93 -27.00 -13.04 5.04
N ARG A 94 -27.89 -12.13 4.61
CA ARG A 94 -28.42 -11.06 5.46
C ARG A 94 -29.27 -11.70 6.56
N VAL A 95 -28.92 -11.43 7.82
CA VAL A 95 -29.60 -12.00 9.00
C VAL A 95 -30.47 -10.97 9.71
N ALA A 96 -30.16 -9.68 9.58
CA ALA A 96 -30.98 -8.62 10.14
C ALA A 96 -30.74 -7.27 9.45
N THR A 97 -31.63 -6.33 9.70
CA THR A 97 -31.50 -4.92 9.33
C THR A 97 -31.85 -4.07 10.54
N SER A 98 -31.15 -2.95 10.71
CA SER A 98 -31.33 -2.07 11.86
C SER A 98 -32.74 -1.49 11.92
N GLU A 99 -33.27 -1.36 13.12
CA GLU A 99 -34.49 -0.63 13.42
C GLU A 99 -34.14 0.72 14.04
N GLY A 100 -34.83 1.79 13.64
CA GLY A 100 -34.55 3.14 14.12
C GLY A 100 -34.27 4.13 13.00
N ALA A 101 -34.41 5.42 13.31
CA ALA A 101 -34.32 6.46 12.30
C ALA A 101 -32.87 6.90 12.06
N ALA A 102 -32.45 6.82 10.80
CA ALA A 102 -31.24 7.47 10.30
C ALA A 102 -31.54 8.24 9.00
N LYS A 103 -30.77 9.30 8.79
CA LYS A 103 -30.85 10.14 7.57
C LYS A 103 -29.64 9.94 6.69
N HIS A 104 -28.45 10.09 7.26
CA HIS A 104 -27.20 9.99 6.55
C HIS A 104 -26.11 9.41 7.46
N LEU A 105 -26.03 8.08 7.56
CA LEU A 105 -24.90 7.39 8.15
C LEU A 105 -23.72 7.41 7.19
N ASN A 106 -22.51 7.64 7.72
CA ASN A 106 -21.31 7.88 6.91
C ASN A 106 -20.18 6.89 7.22
N SER A 107 -20.20 6.26 8.40
CA SER A 107 -19.13 5.39 8.87
C SER A 107 -19.64 4.39 9.90
N GLY A 108 -18.80 3.41 10.26
CA GLY A 108 -19.05 2.45 11.34
C GLY A 108 -17.74 2.07 12.04
N PHE A 109 -17.74 2.09 13.36
CA PHE A 109 -16.62 1.68 14.20
C PHE A 109 -17.10 0.91 15.43
N PHE A 110 -16.48 -0.22 15.71
CA PHE A 110 -16.81 -1.04 16.88
C PHE A 110 -16.13 -0.51 18.13
N TRP A 111 -16.93 -0.29 19.18
CA TRP A 111 -16.44 0.12 20.49
C TRP A 111 -17.27 -0.56 21.58
N LYS A 112 -16.60 -1.27 22.49
CA LYS A 112 -17.22 -1.97 23.63
C LYS A 112 -18.41 -2.87 23.26
N GLY A 113 -18.37 -3.53 22.09
CA GLY A 113 -19.41 -4.45 21.62
C GLY A 113 -20.59 -3.76 20.90
N GLU A 114 -20.54 -2.44 20.76
CA GLU A 114 -21.53 -1.66 20.01
C GLU A 114 -20.93 -1.15 18.70
N LEU A 115 -21.76 -1.00 17.67
CA LEU A 115 -21.36 -0.36 16.42
C LEU A 115 -21.75 1.12 16.46
N LEU A 116 -20.76 1.99 16.56
CA LEU A 116 -20.91 3.43 16.50
C LEU A 116 -20.88 3.90 15.05
N CYS A 117 -21.87 4.68 14.64
CA CYS A 117 -21.98 5.24 13.30
C CYS A 117 -21.98 6.77 13.35
N ALA A 118 -21.12 7.42 12.56
CA ALA A 118 -21.25 8.85 12.33
C ALA A 118 -22.51 9.11 11.50
N HIS A 119 -23.31 10.09 11.92
CA HIS A 119 -24.55 10.48 11.26
C HIS A 119 -24.58 11.99 11.07
N SER A 120 -25.14 12.44 9.94
CA SER A 120 -25.44 13.86 9.71
C SER A 120 -26.87 14.08 9.24
N ASN A 121 -27.31 15.33 9.28
CA ASN A 121 -28.56 15.79 8.68
C ASN A 121 -28.42 16.18 7.20
N TYR A 122 -27.38 15.74 6.47
CA TYR A 122 -27.20 16.06 5.05
C TYR A 122 -28.48 15.77 4.24
N PRO A 123 -28.85 16.63 3.25
CA PRO A 123 -28.16 17.85 2.81
C PRO A 123 -28.61 19.14 3.53
N PHE A 124 -29.30 19.03 4.66
CA PHE A 124 -29.95 20.18 5.31
C PHE A 124 -28.96 21.10 6.04
N LYS A 125 -29.29 22.39 6.07
CA LYS A 125 -28.53 23.44 6.77
C LYS A 125 -29.39 24.10 7.87
N PRO A 126 -28.80 24.56 9.00
CA PRO A 126 -27.40 24.34 9.39
C PRO A 126 -27.11 22.86 9.63
N GLU A 127 -25.85 22.47 9.45
CA GLU A 127 -25.42 21.09 9.60
C GLU A 127 -25.50 20.65 11.06
N ARG A 128 -25.98 19.43 11.28
CA ARG A 128 -26.00 18.77 12.57
C ARG A 128 -25.49 17.34 12.41
N SER A 129 -24.58 16.97 13.29
CA SER A 129 -24.00 15.64 13.34
C SER A 129 -24.29 14.98 14.67
N GLU A 130 -24.57 13.69 14.62
CA GLU A 130 -24.89 12.84 15.76
C GLU A 130 -24.03 11.58 15.68
N ILE A 131 -23.85 10.91 16.81
CA ILE A 131 -23.41 9.52 16.82
C ILE A 131 -24.64 8.65 16.98
N LYS A 132 -24.81 7.70 16.06
CA LYS A 132 -25.79 6.62 16.22
C LYS A 132 -25.08 5.41 16.80
N VAL A 133 -25.76 4.71 17.71
CA VAL A 133 -25.30 3.47 18.32
C VAL A 133 -26.20 2.36 17.83
N LEU A 134 -25.61 1.31 17.27
CA LEU A 134 -26.33 0.08 16.95
C LEU A 134 -25.96 -0.99 17.99
N ASP A 135 -26.97 -1.39 18.76
CA ASP A 135 -26.90 -2.61 19.57
C ASP A 135 -26.91 -3.82 18.63
N THR A 136 -25.86 -4.64 18.68
CA THR A 136 -25.66 -5.69 17.67
C THR A 136 -26.56 -6.91 17.86
N ASP A 137 -27.15 -7.08 19.04
CA ASP A 137 -28.01 -8.22 19.36
C ASP A 137 -29.45 -7.93 18.97
N SER A 138 -29.97 -6.77 19.39
CA SER A 138 -31.33 -6.31 19.10
C SER A 138 -31.47 -5.61 17.75
N MET A 139 -30.36 -5.17 17.15
CA MET A 139 -30.33 -4.37 15.92
C MET A 139 -31.04 -3.01 16.05
N LYS A 140 -31.22 -2.49 17.27
CA LYS A 140 -31.77 -1.16 17.48
C LYS A 140 -30.71 -0.09 17.29
N LEU A 141 -31.05 0.92 16.50
CA LEU A 141 -30.23 2.10 16.21
C LEU A 141 -30.79 3.31 16.97
N THR A 142 -30.03 3.80 17.93
CA THR A 142 -30.38 4.96 18.77
C THR A 142 -29.36 6.08 18.61
N THR A 143 -29.69 7.29 19.05
CA THR A 143 -28.70 8.36 19.20
C THR A 143 -27.97 8.16 20.54
N PHE A 144 -26.65 8.30 20.54
CA PHE A 144 -25.81 8.30 21.75
C PHE A 144 -26.19 9.44 22.69
#